data_AF-A0A7S2Y7D1-F1
#
_entry.id   AF-A0A7S2Y7D1-F1
#
_cell.length_a   1.000
_cell.length_b   1.000
_cell.length_c   1.000
_cell.angle_alpha   90.00
_cell.angle_beta   90.00
_cell.angle_gamma   90.00
#
_symmetry.space_group_name_H-M   'P 1'
#
loop_
_entity.id
_entity.type
_entity.pdbx_description
1 polymer ?
#
loop_
_entity_poly.entity_id
_entity_poly.type
_entity_poly.pdbx_seq_one_letter_code
_entity_poly.pdbx_strand_id
1 'polypeptide(L)'
;MSREWKVGASAEATTPEEDYIYHCNGNTREAIQLDVAIDGLSTAVLAGSPAANCVAALGGLTMDQLRWMFSNQPLSVLEQSGGFVTSVHLPGSDGLDDTHLWSEL
;
A
#
# COMPACT_ATOMS: atom_id res chain seq x y z
N MET A 1 -12.87 5.02 -4.23
CA MET A 1 -12.43 6.40 -3.93
C MET A 1 -11.15 6.61 -4.72
N SER A 2 -11.21 7.25 -5.88
CA SER A 2 -9.98 7.56 -6.64
C SER A 2 -9.16 8.50 -5.79
N ARG A 3 -7.94 8.11 -5.41
CA ARG A 3 -7.05 8.96 -4.60
C ARG A 3 -6.58 10.21 -5.36
N GLU A 4 -6.68 10.18 -6.68
CA GLU A 4 -6.19 11.25 -7.56
C GLU A 4 -7.13 11.42 -8.77
N TRP A 5 -7.10 12.59 -9.39
CA TRP A 5 -7.72 12.84 -10.68
C TRP A 5 -6.98 12.05 -11.76
N LYS A 6 -7.70 11.50 -12.75
CA LYS A 6 -7.03 10.82 -13.86
C LYS A 6 -6.18 11.83 -14.62
N VAL A 7 -4.92 11.46 -14.86
CA VAL A 7 -3.94 12.22 -15.64
C VAL A 7 -3.56 11.44 -16.92
N GLY A 8 -3.12 12.14 -17.97
CA GLY A 8 -2.70 11.53 -19.25
C GLY A 8 -3.80 11.42 -20.31
N ALA A 9 -3.84 10.33 -21.09
CA ALA A 9 -4.75 10.18 -22.24
C ALA A 9 -6.24 10.10 -21.88
N SER A 10 -6.55 9.86 -20.60
CA SER A 10 -7.89 9.89 -20.01
C SER A 10 -8.03 11.04 -19.00
N ALA A 11 -7.26 12.12 -19.18
CA ALA A 11 -7.24 13.26 -18.26
C ALA A 11 -8.62 13.92 -18.16
N GLU A 12 -9.20 13.86 -16.95
CA GLU A 12 -10.49 14.46 -16.63
C GLU A 12 -10.33 15.95 -16.26
N ALA A 13 -9.11 16.36 -15.88
CA ALA A 13 -8.77 17.75 -15.59
C ALA A 13 -7.29 18.04 -15.84
N THR A 14 -6.97 19.32 -15.98
CA THR A 14 -5.60 19.85 -15.98
C THR A 14 -5.34 20.60 -14.67
N THR A 15 -4.19 20.37 -14.05
CA THR A 15 -3.72 21.12 -12.88
C THR A 15 -3.05 22.43 -13.33
N PRO A 16 -3.49 23.61 -12.87
CA PRO A 16 -2.69 24.83 -12.92
C PRO A 16 -1.53 24.74 -11.91
N GLU A 17 -0.67 25.76 -11.87
CA GLU A 17 0.53 25.86 -11.00
C GLU A 17 0.25 25.75 -9.48
N GLU A 18 -1.03 25.73 -9.07
CA GLU A 18 -1.48 25.49 -7.71
C GLU A 18 -2.09 24.09 -7.57
N ASP A 19 -1.43 23.21 -6.79
CA ASP A 19 -1.62 21.75 -6.73
C ASP A 19 -3.00 21.23 -6.26
N TYR A 20 -4.00 22.09 -6.05
CA TYR A 20 -5.30 21.73 -5.46
C TYR A 20 -6.53 22.24 -6.23
N ILE A 21 -6.33 23.07 -7.26
CA ILE A 21 -7.40 23.52 -8.18
C ILE A 21 -7.29 22.71 -9.47
N TYR A 22 -8.42 22.25 -10.01
CA TYR A 22 -8.47 21.44 -11.22
C TYR A 22 -9.40 22.10 -12.24
N HIS A 23 -8.89 22.36 -13.45
CA HIS A 23 -9.73 22.81 -14.56
C HIS A 23 -10.27 21.60 -15.32
N CYS A 24 -11.60 21.42 -15.30
CA CYS A 24 -12.23 20.26 -15.93
C CYS A 24 -12.04 20.28 -17.45
N ASN A 25 -11.58 19.17 -18.01
CA ASN A 25 -11.34 19.08 -19.44
C ASN A 25 -12.68 19.08 -20.21
N GLY A 26 -12.77 19.86 -21.30
CA GLY A 26 -13.97 19.95 -22.13
C GLY A 26 -15.09 20.89 -21.61
N ASN A 27 -14.87 21.65 -20.54
CA ASN A 27 -15.78 22.71 -20.10
C ASN A 27 -15.04 23.81 -19.28
N THR A 28 -15.78 24.80 -18.78
CA THR A 28 -15.22 25.95 -18.01
C THR A 28 -15.37 25.79 -16.49
N ARG A 29 -15.64 24.57 -15.99
CA ARG A 29 -15.84 24.34 -14.55
C ARG A 29 -14.50 24.07 -13.88
N GLU A 30 -14.45 24.45 -12.62
CA GLU A 30 -13.31 24.20 -11.74
C GLU A 30 -13.74 23.30 -10.60
N ALA A 31 -12.82 22.44 -10.16
CA ALA A 31 -12.98 21.61 -8.99
C ALA A 31 -11.83 21.86 -8.02
N ILE A 32 -12.09 21.78 -6.72
CA ILE A 32 -11.09 21.93 -5.68
C ILE A 32 -11.04 20.63 -4.89
N GLN A 33 -9.83 20.10 -4.67
CA GLN A 33 -9.63 18.96 -3.78
C GLN A 33 -9.25 19.47 -2.39
N LEU A 34 -10.03 19.08 -1.39
CA LEU A 34 -9.80 19.42 0.01
C LEU A 34 -9.69 18.13 0.82
N ASP A 35 -8.58 17.94 1.51
CA ASP A 35 -8.42 16.85 2.46
C ASP A 35 -9.24 17.15 3.71
N VAL A 36 -10.37 16.46 3.88
CA VAL A 36 -11.30 16.68 5.00
C VAL A 36 -10.98 15.82 6.22
N ALA A 37 -10.33 14.67 6.01
CA ALA A 37 -9.92 13.75 7.06
C ALA A 37 -8.89 12.75 6.52
N ILE A 38 -8.03 12.27 7.41
CA ILE A 38 -7.13 11.15 7.15
C ILE A 38 -7.72 9.93 7.87
N ASP A 39 -8.04 8.89 7.11
CA ASP A 39 -8.53 7.63 7.68
C ASP A 39 -7.36 6.64 7.88
N GLY A 40 -7.30 6.06 9.07
CA GLY A 40 -6.26 5.10 9.43
C GLY A 40 -6.70 3.68 9.11
N LEU A 41 -5.91 2.94 8.32
CA LEU A 41 -6.14 1.51 8.13
C LEU A 41 -5.49 0.74 9.29
N SER A 42 -6.28 -0.11 9.96
CA SER A 42 -5.80 -0.97 11.04
C SER A 42 -5.86 -2.44 10.63
N THR A 43 -4.78 -3.18 10.87
CA THR A 43 -4.74 -4.63 10.71
C THR A 43 -4.88 -5.29 12.08
N ALA A 44 -5.80 -6.24 12.20
CA ALA A 44 -6.04 -6.95 13.45
C ALA A 44 -5.78 -8.45 13.28
N VAL A 45 -5.24 -9.05 14.33
CA VAL A 45 -5.06 -10.50 14.45
C VAL A 45 -5.83 -11.00 15.67
N LEU A 46 -6.32 -12.24 15.60
CA LEU A 46 -7.05 -12.84 16.71
C LEU A 46 -6.13 -12.92 17.95
N ALA A 47 -6.60 -12.38 19.09
CA ALA A 47 -5.84 -12.40 20.34
C ALA A 47 -5.49 -13.83 20.76
N GLY A 48 -4.24 -14.05 21.17
CA GLY A 48 -3.73 -15.37 21.59
C GLY A 48 -3.44 -16.35 20.44
N SER A 49 -3.66 -15.97 19.18
CA SER A 49 -3.30 -16.78 18.02
C SER A 49 -1.77 -16.83 17.79
N PRO A 50 -1.26 -17.81 17.03
CA PRO A 50 0.14 -17.81 16.62
C PRO A 50 0.58 -16.53 15.91
N ALA A 51 -0.29 -15.93 15.08
CA ALA A 51 -0.03 -14.66 14.43
C ALA A 51 0.11 -13.50 15.44
N ALA A 52 -0.75 -13.44 16.46
CA ALA A 52 -0.64 -12.43 17.52
C ALA A 52 0.68 -12.53 18.29
N ASN A 53 1.14 -13.74 18.58
CA ASN A 53 2.42 -13.95 19.26
C ASN A 53 3.62 -13.56 18.37
N CYS A 54 3.57 -13.88 17.08
CA CYS A 54 4.57 -13.47 16.10
C CYS A 54 4.68 -11.94 16.00
N VAL A 55 3.55 -11.25 15.77
CA VAL A 55 3.52 -9.78 15.69
C VAL A 55 4.04 -9.13 16.98
N ALA A 56 3.69 -9.67 18.14
CA ALA A 56 4.18 -9.18 19.42
C ALA A 56 5.70 -9.39 19.58
N ALA A 57 6.24 -10.54 19.15
CA ALA A 57 7.67 -10.82 19.20
C ALA A 57 8.49 -9.92 18.26
N LEU A 58 7.92 -9.55 17.10
CA LEU A 58 8.51 -8.61 16.16
C LEU A 58 8.42 -7.14 16.64
N GLY A 59 7.58 -6.85 17.64
CA GLY A 59 7.34 -5.48 18.12
C GLY A 59 6.42 -4.67 17.20
N GLY A 60 5.67 -5.33 16.32
CA GLY A 60 4.87 -4.72 15.26
C GLY A 60 5.25 -5.26 13.88
N LEU A 61 4.58 -4.73 12.84
CA LEU A 61 4.85 -5.08 11.45
C LEU A 61 5.35 -3.85 10.69
N THR A 62 6.37 -4.05 9.87
CA THR A 62 6.81 -3.03 8.90
C THR A 62 5.86 -2.95 7.72
N MET A 63 5.93 -1.85 6.95
CA MET A 63 5.11 -1.70 5.75
C MET A 63 5.42 -2.79 4.70
N ASP A 64 6.68 -3.21 4.59
CA ASP A 64 7.09 -4.26 3.67
C ASP A 64 6.56 -5.62 4.10
N GLN A 65 6.60 -5.95 5.40
CA GLN A 65 5.98 -7.18 5.90
C GLN A 65 4.46 -7.21 5.68
N LEU A 66 3.77 -6.08 5.89
CA LEU A 66 2.34 -5.96 5.55
C LEU A 66 2.11 -6.13 4.05
N ARG A 67 3.00 -5.58 3.23
CA ARG A 67 2.95 -5.73 1.79
C ARG A 67 3.10 -7.18 1.37
N TRP A 68 4.01 -7.96 1.97
CA TRP A 68 4.10 -9.41 1.73
C TRP A 68 2.78 -10.10 2.03
N MET A 69 2.24 -9.90 3.23
CA MET A 69 1.04 -10.60 3.70
C MET A 69 -0.22 -10.36 2.87
N PHE A 70 -0.40 -9.15 2.33
CA PHE A 70 -1.61 -8.74 1.61
C PHE A 70 -1.42 -8.62 0.10
N SER A 71 -0.24 -8.96 -0.41
CA SER A 71 0.05 -8.98 -1.84
C SER A 71 -0.22 -10.37 -2.43
N ASN A 72 -0.46 -10.39 -3.73
CA ASN A 72 -0.43 -11.61 -4.55
C ASN A 72 0.78 -11.63 -5.51
N GLN A 73 1.68 -10.68 -5.34
CA GLN A 73 2.89 -10.54 -6.16
C GLN A 73 3.95 -11.51 -5.66
N PRO A 74 4.68 -12.17 -6.58
CA PRO A 74 5.82 -12.99 -6.22
C PRO A 74 6.94 -12.12 -5.63
N LEU A 75 7.82 -12.74 -4.84
CA LEU A 75 8.91 -12.08 -4.13
C LEU A 75 9.80 -11.27 -5.07
N SER A 76 10.11 -11.85 -6.24
CA SER A 76 10.92 -11.21 -7.29
C SER A 76 10.35 -9.88 -7.79
N VAL A 77 9.03 -9.72 -7.81
CA VAL A 77 8.38 -8.46 -8.21
C VAL A 77 8.42 -7.45 -7.07
N LEU A 78 8.27 -7.90 -5.83
CA LEU A 78 8.38 -7.03 -4.66
C LEU A 78 9.79 -6.45 -4.54
N GLU A 79 10.83 -7.27 -4.69
CA GLU A 79 12.23 -6.82 -4.68
C GLU A 79 12.54 -5.81 -5.79
N GLN A 80 12.01 -6.05 -7.00
CA GLN A 80 12.19 -5.13 -8.14
C GLN A 80 11.47 -3.78 -7.96
N SER A 81 10.38 -3.75 -7.19
CA SER A 81 9.64 -2.51 -6.93
C SER A 81 10.38 -1.53 -6.01
N GLY A 82 11.50 -1.94 -5.42
CA GLY A 82 12.28 -1.17 -4.47
C GLY A 82 11.68 -1.21 -3.06
N GLY A 83 12.55 -1.08 -2.05
CA GLY A 83 12.17 -1.09 -0.63
C GLY A 83 12.03 -2.48 -0.01
N PHE A 84 11.81 -3.52 -0.80
CA PHE A 84 11.66 -4.89 -0.29
C PHE A 84 12.97 -5.68 -0.38
N VAL A 85 13.49 -6.13 0.76
CA VAL A 85 14.68 -7.00 0.85
C VAL A 85 14.30 -8.27 1.62
N THR A 86 14.26 -9.41 0.94
CA THR A 86 13.77 -10.67 1.52
C THR A 86 14.49 -11.06 2.81
N SER A 87 15.82 -11.00 2.84
CA SER A 87 16.60 -11.39 4.02
C SER A 87 16.38 -10.50 5.26
N VAL A 88 15.77 -9.33 5.07
CA VAL A 88 15.47 -8.37 6.14
C VAL A 88 14.01 -8.46 6.55
N HIS A 89 13.10 -8.56 5.58
CA HIS A 89 11.66 -8.45 5.81
C HIS A 89 10.97 -9.80 5.96
N LEU A 90 11.54 -10.86 5.37
CA LEU A 90 11.07 -12.25 5.44
C LEU A 90 12.26 -13.18 5.77
N PRO A 91 12.90 -13.02 6.93
CA PRO A 91 14.04 -13.84 7.30
C PRO A 91 13.71 -15.34 7.36
N GLY A 92 12.42 -15.69 7.52
CA GLY A 92 11.92 -17.05 7.55
C GLY A 92 11.28 -17.54 6.25
N SER A 93 11.43 -16.83 5.12
CA SER A 93 10.82 -17.22 3.85
C SER A 93 11.22 -18.65 3.45
N ASP A 94 10.24 -19.45 3.06
CA ASP A 94 10.46 -20.80 2.53
C ASP A 94 10.61 -20.81 0.99
N GLY A 95 10.47 -19.64 0.36
CA GLY A 95 10.55 -19.43 -1.09
C GLY A 95 9.30 -19.87 -1.84
N LEU A 96 8.20 -20.17 -1.16
CA LEU A 96 6.92 -20.55 -1.75
C LEU A 96 5.99 -19.35 -1.87
N ASP A 97 6.12 -18.64 -2.99
CA ASP A 97 5.33 -17.43 -3.29
C ASP A 97 3.80 -17.69 -3.44
N ASP A 98 3.35 -18.94 -3.49
CA ASP A 98 1.93 -19.30 -3.50
C ASP A 98 1.28 -19.27 -2.11
N THR A 99 2.10 -19.22 -1.05
CA THR A 99 1.65 -19.14 0.33
C THR A 99 2.34 -18.01 1.09
N HIS A 100 1.59 -16.94 1.40
CA HIS A 100 2.10 -15.83 2.21
C HIS A 100 1.83 -16.09 3.70
N LEU A 101 2.72 -16.84 4.36
CA LEU A 101 2.49 -17.35 5.71
C LEU A 101 3.07 -16.41 6.78
N TRP A 102 2.37 -16.31 7.91
CA TRP A 102 2.84 -15.58 9.10
C TRP A 102 4.15 -16.12 9.67
N SER A 103 4.44 -17.41 9.44
CA SER A 103 5.67 -18.04 9.88
C SER A 103 6.91 -17.57 9.14
N GLU A 104 6.75 -16.85 8.04
CA GLU A 104 7.86 -16.35 7.22
C GLU A 104 8.38 -14.97 7.68
N LEU A 105 7.65 -14.33 8.61
CA LEU A 105 7.92 -12.99 9.15
C LEU A 105 8.97 -13.01 10.27
#